data_AF-A0A090X700-F1
#
_entry.id   AF-A0A090X700-F1
#
_cell.length_a   1.000
_cell.length_b   1.000
_cell.length_c   1.000
_cell.angle_alpha   90.00
_cell.angle_beta   90.00
_cell.angle_gamma   90.00
#
_symmetry.space_group_name_H-M   'P 1'
#
loop_
_entity.id
_entity.type
_entity.pdbx_description
1 polymer ?
#
loop_
_entity_poly.entity_id
_entity_poly.type
_entity_poly.pdbx_seq_one_letter_code
_entity_poly.pdbx_strand_id
1 'polypeptide(L)'
;MQPFCALAFIFDGMFKGLGKMKFLRNVLLCATSLVFLPVLFWLDALGYKLHAIFIALTFWIIARGIPLIIKFRKIFIPLSQKS
;
A
#
# COMPACT_ATOMS: atom_id res chain seq x y z
N MET A 1 -12.13 7.63 -0.96
CA MET A 1 -10.71 7.82 -0.59
C MET A 1 -10.51 7.71 0.92
N GLN A 2 -11.25 8.45 1.73
CA GLN A 2 -11.06 8.54 3.19
C GLN A 2 -10.96 7.21 3.98
N PRO A 3 -11.83 6.19 3.79
CA PRO A 3 -11.76 4.96 4.59
C PRO A 3 -10.55 4.08 4.24
N PHE A 4 -10.19 3.98 2.96
CA PHE A 4 -9.03 3.20 2.52
C PHE A 4 -7.70 3.89 2.89
N CYS A 5 -7.65 5.23 2.83
CA CYS A 5 -6.50 6.00 3.31
C CYS A 5 -6.29 5.78 4.81
N ALA A 6 -7.34 5.82 5.62
CA ALA A 6 -7.24 5.62 7.07
C ALA A 6 -6.70 4.23 7.42
N LEU A 7 -7.20 3.18 6.76
CA LEU A 7 -6.69 1.81 6.95
C LEU A 7 -5.20 1.70 6.60
N ALA A 8 -4.80 2.19 5.42
CA ALA A 8 -3.40 2.17 5.01
C ALA A 8 -2.51 2.96 5.98
N PHE A 9 -2.98 4.10 6.50
CA PHE A 9 -2.25 4.95 7.43
C PHE A 9 -2.05 4.28 8.80
N ILE A 10 -3.06 3.57 9.31
CA ILE A 10 -2.95 2.78 10.56
C ILE A 10 -1.88 1.70 10.39
N PHE A 11 -1.90 0.96 9.28
CA PHE A 11 -0.88 -0.06 9.01
C PHE A 11 0.52 0.56 8.84
N ASP A 12 0.64 1.67 8.12
CA ASP A 12 1.90 2.39 7.96
C ASP A 12 2.48 2.83 9.32
N GLY A 13 1.62 3.38 10.19
CA GLY A 13 1.97 3.77 11.57
C GLY A 13 2.42 2.58 12.44
N MET A 14 1.71 1.45 12.40
CA MET A 14 2.10 0.24 13.13
C MET A 14 3.48 -0.29 12.68
N PHE A 15 3.74 -0.37 11.37
CA PHE A 15 5.02 -0.86 10.84
C PHE A 15 6.19 0.09 11.11
N LYS A 16 5.91 1.39 11.17
CA LYS A 16 6.89 2.40 11.58
C LYS A 16 7.26 2.25 13.06
N GLY A 17 6.30 1.92 13.93
CA GLY A 17 6.54 1.60 15.34
C GLY A 17 7.32 0.29 15.58
N LEU A 18 7.12 -0.72 14.74
CA LEU A 18 7.84 -2.01 14.78
C LEU A 18 9.31 -1.93 14.27
N GLY A 19 9.82 -0.75 13.92
CA GLY A 19 11.20 -0.55 13.45
C GLY A 19 11.51 -1.13 12.06
N LYS A 20 10.50 -1.56 11.29
CA LYS A 20 10.66 -2.21 9.97
C LYS A 20 10.66 -1.22 8.80
N MET A 21 11.32 -0.07 8.95
CA MET A 21 11.29 1.01 7.95
C MET A 21 11.96 0.67 6.60
N LYS A 22 12.97 -0.22 6.55
CA LYS A 22 13.59 -0.65 5.29
C LYS A 22 12.59 -1.35 4.35
N PHE A 23 11.74 -2.20 4.92
CA PHE A 23 10.71 -2.92 4.15
C PHE A 23 9.62 -1.96 3.66
N LEU A 24 9.22 -1.03 4.53
CA LEU A 24 8.25 0.01 4.22
C LEU A 24 8.68 0.87 3.01
N ARG A 25 9.97 1.24 2.97
CA ARG A 25 10.56 1.98 1.84
C ARG A 25 10.57 1.16 0.54
N ASN A 26 10.89 -0.13 0.61
CA ASN A 26 10.88 -0.97 -0.58
C ASN A 26 9.46 -1.16 -1.13
N VAL A 27 8.48 -1.34 -0.25
CA VAL A 27 7.05 -1.40 -0.62
C VAL A 27 6.59 -0.10 -1.26
N LEU A 28 6.99 1.06 -0.72
CA LEU A 28 6.67 2.36 -1.29
C LEU A 28 7.20 2.47 -2.73
N LEU A 29 8.48 2.15 -2.95
CA LEU A 29 9.10 2.21 -4.27
C LEU A 29 8.44 1.23 -5.25
N CYS A 30 8.24 -0.03 -4.84
CA CYS A 30 7.57 -1.02 -5.67
C CYS A 30 6.12 -0.63 -6.02
N ALA A 31 5.35 -0.11 -5.06
CA ALA A 31 3.96 0.28 -5.30
C ALA A 31 3.88 1.47 -6.27
N THR A 32 4.79 2.45 -6.15
CA THR A 32 4.79 3.60 -7.07
C THR A 32 5.23 3.19 -8.47
N SER A 33 6.26 2.35 -8.60
CA SER A 33 6.78 1.94 -9.91
C SER A 33 5.92 0.89 -10.63
N LEU A 34 5.34 -0.07 -9.90
CA LEU A 34 4.59 -1.20 -10.49
C LEU A 34 3.08 -1.01 -10.50
N VAL A 35 2.53 -0.11 -9.68
CA VAL A 35 1.08 0.09 -9.60
C VAL A 35 0.71 1.50 -9.99
N PHE A 36 1.27 2.52 -9.35
CA PHE A 36 0.88 3.90 -9.63
C PHE A 36 1.18 4.31 -11.09
N LEU A 37 2.42 4.10 -11.56
CA LEU A 37 2.83 4.48 -12.91
C LEU A 37 2.03 3.79 -14.03
N PRO A 38 1.87 2.45 -14.06
CA PRO A 38 1.13 1.79 -15.13
C PRO A 38 -0.38 2.06 -15.05
N VAL A 39 -0.96 2.16 -13.85
CA VAL A 39 -2.38 2.49 -13.70
C VAL A 39 -2.64 3.93 -14.17
N LEU A 40 -1.74 4.87 -13.88
CA LEU A 40 -1.84 6.24 -14.36
C LEU A 40 -1.79 6.30 -15.90
N PHE A 41 -0.78 5.70 -16.53
CA PHE A 41 -0.65 5.68 -17.99
C PHE A 41 -1.84 5.00 -18.69
N TRP A 42 -2.37 3.93 -18.10
CA TRP A 42 -3.52 3.22 -18.64
C TRP A 42 -4.80 4.04 -18.60
N LEU A 43 -5.08 4.69 -17.47
CA LEU A 43 -6.28 5.53 -17.33
C LEU A 43 -6.15 6.86 -18.07
N ASP A 44 -4.94 7.39 -18.25
CA ASP A 44 -4.68 8.57 -19.08
C ASP A 44 -4.94 8.26 -20.57
N ALA A 45 -4.54 7.08 -21.06
CA ALA A 45 -4.84 6.63 -22.41
C ALA A 45 -6.35 6.47 -22.69
N LEU A 46 -7.15 6.19 -21.65
CA LEU A 46 -8.61 6.11 -21.73
C LEU A 46 -9.31 7.49 -21.65
N GLY A 47 -8.55 8.58 -21.56
CA GLY A 47 -9.07 9.94 -21.56
C GLY A 47 -9.68 10.41 -20.22
N TYR A 48 -9.49 9.64 -19.14
CA TYR A 48 -10.07 9.93 -17.82
C TYR A 48 -9.32 11.01 -17.02
N LYS A 49 -8.66 12.00 -17.64
CA LYS A 49 -7.95 13.16 -17.02
C LYS A 49 -7.84 13.15 -15.48
N LEU A 50 -8.75 13.83 -14.78
CA LEU A 50 -8.70 14.00 -13.31
C LEU A 50 -9.11 12.73 -12.55
N HIS A 51 -10.07 11.98 -13.10
CA HIS A 51 -10.55 10.73 -12.48
C HIS A 51 -9.47 9.63 -12.51
N ALA A 52 -8.62 9.62 -13.53
CA ALA A 52 -7.48 8.74 -13.68
C ALA A 52 -6.53 8.87 -12.48
N ILE A 53 -6.19 10.10 -12.09
CA ILE A 53 -5.30 10.38 -10.96
C ILE A 53 -5.91 9.87 -9.65
N PHE A 54 -7.20 10.13 -9.43
CA PHE A 54 -7.89 9.70 -8.21
C PHE A 54 -8.02 8.18 -8.09
N ILE A 55 -8.26 7.49 -9.21
CA ILE A 55 -8.30 6.02 -9.26
C ILE A 55 -6.90 5.46 -9.06
N ALA A 56 -5.88 6.00 -9.73
CA ALA A 56 -4.48 5.61 -9.58
C ALA A 56 -3.99 5.77 -8.14
N LEU A 57 -4.34 6.88 -7.47
CA LEU A 57 -4.03 7.11 -6.05
C LEU A 57 -4.74 6.09 -5.14
N THR A 58 -6.00 5.76 -5.42
CA THR A 58 -6.74 4.76 -4.64
C THR A 58 -6.12 3.38 -4.77
N PHE A 59 -5.78 2.96 -5.99
CA PHE A 59 -5.08 1.69 -6.24
C PHE A 59 -3.69 1.65 -5.60
N TRP A 60 -2.95 2.76 -5.65
CA TRP A 60 -1.63 2.86 -5.04
C TRP A 60 -1.68 2.68 -3.52
N ILE A 61 -2.67 3.28 -2.84
CA ILE A 61 -2.86 3.14 -1.40
C ILE A 61 -3.21 1.69 -1.02
N ILE A 62 -4.07 1.03 -1.80
CA ILE A 62 -4.43 -0.39 -1.60
C ILE A 62 -3.21 -1.29 -1.83
N ALA A 63 -2.47 -1.07 -2.92
CA ALA A 63 -1.27 -1.83 -3.26
C ALA A 63 -0.17 -1.70 -2.21
N ARG A 64 -0.10 -0.58 -1.48
CA ARG A 64 0.77 -0.44 -0.31
C ARG A 64 0.24 -1.20 0.91
N GLY A 65 -1.07 -1.18 1.16
CA GLY A 65 -1.68 -1.84 2.32
C GLY A 65 -1.57 -3.37 2.32
N ILE A 66 -1.75 -4.02 1.17
CA ILE A 66 -1.72 -5.49 1.02
C ILE A 66 -0.41 -6.14 1.50
N PRO A 67 0.79 -5.74 1.01
CA PRO A 67 2.06 -6.34 1.44
C PRO A 67 2.35 -6.12 2.94
N LEU A 68 1.88 -5.01 3.52
CA LEU A 68 1.96 -4.78 4.96
C LEU A 68 1.11 -5.81 5.72
N ILE A 69 -0.14 -6.05 5.30
CA ILE A 69 -1.04 -7.03 5.93
C ILE A 69 -0.45 -8.45 5.84
N ILE A 70 0.11 -8.83 4.69
CA ILE A 70 0.75 -10.15 4.50
C ILE A 70 1.94 -10.31 5.46
N LYS A 71 2.78 -9.28 5.57
CA LYS A 71 3.94 -9.32 6.47
C LYS A 71 3.52 -9.33 7.93
N PHE A 72 2.46 -8.62 8.28
CA PHE A 72 1.90 -8.58 9.63
C PHE A 72 1.44 -9.98 10.03
N ARG A 73 0.67 -10.67 9.16
CA ARG A 73 0.27 -12.07 9.38
C ARG A 73 1.49 -12.99 9.55
N LYS A 74 2.53 -12.87 8.72
CA LYS A 74 3.74 -13.69 8.86
C LYS A 74 4.51 -13.47 10.16
N ILE A 75 4.41 -12.29 10.78
CA ILE A 75 5.11 -11.97 12.03
C ILE A 75 4.23 -12.36 13.23
N PHE A 76 2.93 -12.07 13.20
CA PHE A 76 2.03 -12.32 14.33
C PHE A 76 1.57 -13.77 14.48
N ILE A 77 1.35 -14.50 13.38
CA ILE A 77 0.96 -15.92 13.43
C ILE A 77 1.97 -16.79 14.22
N PRO A 78 3.30 -16.70 13.99
CA PRO A 78 4.26 -17.48 14.78
C PRO A 78 4.43 -16.98 16.22
N LEU A 79 4.13 -15.70 16.50
CA LEU A 79 4.14 -15.17 17.88
C LEU A 79 2.92 -15.64 18.69
N SER A 80 1.77 -15.82 18.05
CA SER A 80 0.55 -16.33 18.68
C SER A 80 0.58 -17.84 18.95
N GLN A 81 1.39 -18.61 18.22
CA GLN A 81 1.51 -20.07 18.36
C GLN A 81 2.53 -20.50 19.43
N LYS A 82 3.24 -19.55 20.05
CA LYS A 82 4.19 -19.81 21.14
C LYS A 82 3.60 -19.56 22.54
N SER A 83 2.28 -19.41 22.65
CA SER A 83 1.56 -19.29 23.91
C SER A 83 0.88 -20.60 24.29
#